data_AF-A0A4U7DKL4-F1
#
_entry.id   AF-A0A4U7DKL4-F1
#
_cell.length_a   1.000
_cell.length_b   1.000
_cell.length_c   1.000
_cell.angle_alpha   90.00
_cell.angle_beta   90.00
_cell.angle_gamma   90.00
#
_symmetry.space_group_name_H-M   'P 1'
#
loop_
_entity.id
_entity.type
_entity.pdbx_description
1 polymer ?
#
loop_
_entity_poly.entity_id
_entity_poly.type
_entity_poly.pdbx_seq_one_letter_code
_entity_poly.pdbx_strand_id
1 'polypeptide(L)'
;KSGSVRLPPNATDETVTLGYQITKIDTYDVVVRDPETGEELASQTVTVAPGDLVTEFTDPAGDDDGPGGYTYPTNGAFQEGAFDLRSFRVLETDDQYRFVFEVENLYDTFGGLFSPHYFVVYLRDPDADGGRTTQLNDLSITAEFASPWQYRVAASGFGGSVVDADGNGL
;
A
#
# COMPACT_ATOMS: atom_id res chain seq x y z
N LYS A 1 -13.97 20.08 7.85
CA LYS A 1 -15.22 20.31 8.63
C LYS A 1 -14.91 21.31 9.74
N SER A 2 -15.91 22.05 10.23
CA SER A 2 -15.76 22.95 11.38
C SER A 2 -16.59 22.45 12.57
N GLY A 3 -16.16 22.79 13.78
CA GLY A 3 -16.89 22.61 15.04
C GLY A 3 -16.75 23.86 15.89
N SER A 4 -17.69 24.08 16.81
CA SER A 4 -17.65 25.25 17.71
C SER A 4 -17.22 24.84 19.11
N VAL A 5 -16.25 25.56 19.66
CA VAL A 5 -15.81 25.45 21.06
C VAL A 5 -16.39 26.62 21.83
N ARG A 6 -16.92 26.38 23.04
CA ARG A 6 -17.38 27.43 23.94
C ARG A 6 -16.56 27.38 25.22
N LEU A 7 -15.92 28.49 25.55
CA LEU A 7 -15.19 28.68 26.79
C LEU A 7 -16.03 29.49 27.80
N PRO A 8 -15.89 29.26 29.10
CA PRO A 8 -16.49 30.12 30.12
C PRO A 8 -15.98 31.57 29.99
N PRO A 9 -16.79 32.57 30.40
CA PRO A 9 -16.34 33.95 30.46
C PRO A 9 -15.08 34.10 31.35
N ASN A 10 -14.08 34.83 30.87
CA ASN A 10 -12.80 35.09 31.56
C ASN A 10 -11.91 33.86 31.78
N ALA A 11 -12.13 32.75 31.06
CA ALA A 11 -11.21 31.62 31.06
C ALA A 11 -9.85 32.02 30.47
N THR A 12 -8.76 31.68 31.17
CA THR A 12 -7.38 31.93 30.72
C THR A 12 -6.59 30.66 30.40
N ASP A 13 -6.95 29.52 31.01
CA ASP A 13 -6.17 28.26 30.95
C ASP A 13 -7.05 27.01 30.75
N GLU A 14 -8.15 27.15 30.00
CA GLU A 14 -9.06 26.04 29.70
C GLU A 14 -8.50 25.11 28.63
N THR A 15 -8.57 23.80 28.86
CA THR A 15 -8.22 22.78 27.87
C THR A 15 -9.48 22.15 27.31
N VAL A 16 -9.64 22.20 25.98
CA VAL A 16 -10.75 21.56 25.28
C VAL A 16 -10.23 20.44 24.41
N THR A 17 -10.75 19.22 24.60
CA THR A 17 -10.43 18.08 23.74
C THR A 17 -11.38 18.04 22.55
N LEU A 18 -10.82 17.98 21.34
CA LEU A 18 -11.57 17.83 20.09
C LEU A 18 -11.24 16.47 19.48
N GLY A 19 -12.27 15.68 19.19
CA GLY A 19 -12.14 14.43 18.44
C GLY A 19 -12.52 14.65 16.99
N TYR A 20 -11.64 14.27 16.07
CA TYR A 20 -11.95 14.25 14.63
C TYR A 20 -11.41 12.98 14.00
N GLN A 21 -12.23 12.35 13.16
CA GLN A 21 -11.80 11.18 12.40
C GLN A 21 -11.36 11.62 11.01
N ILE A 22 -10.06 11.50 10.74
CA ILE A 22 -9.46 11.70 9.42
C ILE A 22 -9.33 10.33 8.77
N THR A 23 -9.97 10.15 7.61
CA THR A 23 -10.04 8.85 6.93
C THR A 23 -9.25 8.81 5.61
N LYS A 24 -8.62 9.92 5.24
CA LYS A 24 -7.84 10.03 4.00
C LYS A 24 -6.40 10.41 4.35
N ILE A 25 -5.47 9.80 3.61
CA ILE A 25 -4.06 10.16 3.61
C ILE A 25 -3.92 11.55 3.00
N ASP A 26 -3.48 12.49 3.82
CA ASP A 26 -3.23 13.87 3.41
C ASP A 26 -2.52 14.62 4.56
N THR A 27 -2.17 15.86 4.29
CA THR A 27 -1.79 16.83 5.32
C THR A 27 -2.94 17.80 5.58
N TYR A 28 -3.30 17.95 6.86
CA TYR A 28 -4.42 18.76 7.30
C TYR A 28 -3.96 19.85 8.26
N ASP A 29 -4.42 21.07 8.02
CA ASP A 29 -4.27 22.15 9.01
C ASP A 29 -5.48 22.18 9.93
N VAL A 30 -5.22 22.03 11.23
CA VAL A 30 -6.18 22.21 12.31
C VAL A 30 -6.02 23.63 12.82
N VAL A 31 -7.04 24.47 12.60
CA VAL A 31 -7.00 25.89 12.94
C VAL A 31 -8.10 26.25 13.93
N VAL A 32 -7.73 26.97 14.99
CA VAL A 32 -8.65 27.61 15.92
C VAL A 32 -8.82 29.06 15.52
N ARG A 33 -10.06 29.50 15.34
CA ARG A 33 -10.39 30.88 14.93
C ARG A 33 -11.35 31.53 15.91
N ASP A 34 -11.20 32.84 16.09
CA ASP A 34 -12.20 33.67 16.75
C ASP A 34 -13.50 33.65 15.92
N PRO A 35 -14.65 33.33 16.53
CA PRO A 35 -15.91 33.19 15.79
C PRO A 35 -16.51 34.51 15.32
N GLU A 36 -16.13 35.65 15.91
CA GLU A 36 -16.63 36.98 15.58
C GLU A 36 -15.75 37.68 14.55
N THR A 37 -14.42 37.63 14.73
CA THR A 37 -13.46 38.34 13.88
C THR A 37 -12.88 37.45 12.77
N GLY A 38 -12.93 36.13 12.94
CA GLY A 38 -12.27 35.16 12.05
C GLY A 38 -10.75 35.07 12.22
N GLU A 39 -10.19 35.81 13.18
CA GLU A 39 -8.77 35.82 13.50
C GLU A 39 -8.28 34.41 13.85
N GLU A 40 -7.12 34.03 13.32
CA GLU A 40 -6.48 32.77 13.66
C GLU A 40 -5.81 32.89 15.03
N LEU A 41 -6.31 32.11 15.99
CA LEU A 41 -5.79 32.11 17.36
C LEU A 41 -4.64 31.11 17.50
N ALA A 42 -4.72 29.98 16.79
CA ALA A 42 -3.69 28.95 16.74
C ALA A 42 -3.90 28.04 15.53
N SER A 43 -2.82 27.42 15.05
CA SER A 43 -2.87 26.36 14.05
C SER A 43 -1.85 25.26 14.33
N GLN A 44 -2.17 24.04 13.89
CA GLN A 44 -1.28 22.88 13.92
C GLN A 44 -1.51 22.03 12.68
N THR A 45 -0.43 21.54 12.10
CA THR A 45 -0.47 20.60 10.97
C THR A 45 -0.50 19.16 11.48
N VAL A 46 -1.37 18.34 10.89
CA VAL A 46 -1.50 16.91 11.13
C VAL A 46 -1.35 16.18 9.81
N THR A 47 -0.34 15.33 9.69
CA THR A 47 -0.14 14.47 8.52
C THR A 47 -0.65 13.08 8.80
N VAL A 48 -1.58 12.61 7.98
CA VAL A 48 -1.99 11.20 7.96
C VAL A 48 -1.21 10.53 6.84
N ALA A 49 -0.14 9.84 7.19
CA ALA A 49 0.71 9.12 6.24
C ALA A 49 0.15 7.70 5.98
N PRO A 50 0.47 7.09 4.82
CA PRO A 50 0.17 5.69 4.57
C PRO A 50 0.98 4.72 5.44
N GLY A 51 1.95 5.22 6.22
CA GLY A 51 2.92 4.47 7.01
C GLY A 51 4.33 5.00 6.75
N ASP A 52 5.27 4.62 7.61
CA ASP A 52 6.69 4.91 7.45
C ASP A 52 7.28 3.98 6.38
N LEU A 53 8.15 4.51 5.52
CA LEU A 53 8.80 3.72 4.48
C LEU A 53 9.85 2.80 5.10
N VAL A 54 9.65 1.49 4.95
CA VAL A 54 10.61 0.46 5.35
C VAL A 54 11.63 0.23 4.24
N THR A 55 11.14 0.02 3.01
CA THR A 55 11.99 -0.20 1.83
C THR A 55 11.23 0.12 0.54
N GLU A 56 11.98 0.44 -0.51
CA GLU A 56 11.50 0.69 -1.86
C GLU A 56 12.41 -0.01 -2.89
N PHE A 57 11.78 -0.59 -3.89
CA PHE A 57 12.42 -1.18 -5.06
C PHE A 57 11.81 -0.54 -6.31
N THR A 58 12.66 -0.07 -7.22
CA THR A 58 12.24 0.52 -8.50
C THR A 58 12.51 -0.45 -9.64
N ASP A 59 11.63 -0.46 -10.63
CA ASP A 59 11.70 -1.36 -11.78
C ASP A 59 11.70 -0.55 -13.11
N PRO A 60 12.52 -0.93 -14.11
CA PRO A 60 12.59 -0.24 -15.40
C PRO A 60 11.25 -0.17 -16.13
N ALA A 61 11.04 0.83 -17.00
CA ALA A 61 9.81 0.93 -17.82
C ALA A 61 9.91 0.10 -19.09
N GLY A 62 8.79 -0.45 -19.52
CA GLY A 62 8.63 -1.19 -20.77
C GLY A 62 9.36 -2.53 -20.78
N ASP A 63 9.47 -3.20 -19.63
CA ASP A 63 10.08 -4.53 -19.48
C ASP A 63 9.05 -5.65 -19.15
N ASP A 64 7.79 -5.40 -19.51
CA ASP A 64 6.66 -6.31 -19.34
C ASP A 64 6.59 -7.45 -20.37
N ASP A 65 7.73 -7.82 -20.94
CA ASP A 65 7.91 -8.89 -21.94
C ASP A 65 8.65 -10.13 -21.37
N GLY A 66 8.73 -10.23 -20.04
CA GLY A 66 9.25 -11.39 -19.31
C GLY A 66 10.75 -11.60 -19.59
N PRO A 67 11.18 -12.79 -20.05
CA PRO A 67 12.57 -13.00 -20.47
C PRO A 67 12.97 -12.27 -21.78
N GLY A 68 12.12 -11.39 -22.33
CA GLY A 68 12.35 -10.68 -23.60
C GLY A 68 11.56 -11.23 -24.80
N GLY A 69 10.48 -11.96 -24.56
CA GLY A 69 9.75 -12.64 -25.64
C GLY A 69 8.28 -12.93 -25.37
N TYR A 70 7.76 -12.48 -24.24
CA TYR A 70 6.33 -12.58 -23.97
C TYR A 70 5.58 -11.49 -24.72
N THR A 71 4.37 -11.82 -25.12
CA THR A 71 3.47 -10.90 -25.80
C THR A 71 2.16 -10.85 -25.04
N TYR A 72 1.61 -9.66 -24.92
CA TYR A 72 0.29 -9.48 -24.33
C TYR A 72 -0.76 -10.30 -25.09
N PRO A 73 -1.76 -10.86 -24.37
CA PRO A 73 -2.93 -11.40 -25.02
C PRO A 73 -3.60 -10.33 -25.90
N THR A 74 -4.11 -10.71 -27.07
CA THR A 74 -4.65 -9.75 -28.06
C THR A 74 -6.03 -9.19 -27.72
N ASN A 75 -6.65 -9.69 -26.66
CA ASN A 75 -7.95 -9.21 -26.21
C ASN A 75 -7.80 -7.83 -25.53
N GLY A 76 -8.71 -6.89 -25.81
CA GLY A 76 -8.65 -5.53 -25.25
C GLY A 76 -8.77 -5.43 -23.72
N ALA A 77 -9.11 -6.52 -23.03
CA ALA A 77 -9.02 -6.62 -21.57
C ALA A 77 -7.57 -6.56 -21.05
N PHE A 78 -6.57 -6.79 -21.91
CA PHE A 78 -5.14 -6.74 -21.58
C PHE A 78 -4.52 -5.51 -22.23
N GLN A 79 -4.72 -4.36 -21.59
CA GLN A 79 -4.22 -3.06 -22.03
C GLN A 79 -2.69 -2.99 -21.90
N GLU A 80 -2.05 -2.17 -22.74
CA GLU A 80 -0.62 -1.86 -22.64
C GLU A 80 -0.24 -1.38 -21.22
N GLY A 81 0.92 -1.82 -20.72
CA GLY A 81 1.42 -1.48 -19.39
C GLY A 81 0.68 -2.15 -18.23
N ALA A 82 -0.26 -3.07 -18.48
CA ALA A 82 -0.97 -3.77 -17.40
C ALA A 82 -0.07 -4.65 -16.53
N PHE A 83 1.10 -5.06 -17.04
CA PHE A 83 2.05 -5.93 -16.35
C PHE A 83 3.45 -5.30 -16.22
N ASP A 84 3.59 -4.00 -16.53
CA ASP A 84 4.82 -3.19 -16.36
C ASP A 84 4.87 -2.67 -14.93
N LEU A 85 5.55 -3.42 -14.06
CA LEU A 85 5.79 -3.01 -12.68
C LEU A 85 6.72 -1.79 -12.69
N ARG A 86 6.40 -0.77 -11.88
CA ARG A 86 7.22 0.44 -11.75
C ARG A 86 7.96 0.48 -10.42
N SER A 87 7.27 0.09 -9.35
CA SER A 87 7.85 0.08 -8.01
C SER A 87 7.14 -0.90 -7.08
N PHE A 88 7.88 -1.33 -6.06
CA PHE A 88 7.36 -2.06 -4.91
C PHE A 88 7.88 -1.42 -3.63
N ARG A 89 6.97 -1.09 -2.70
CA ARG A 89 7.29 -0.50 -1.40
C ARG A 89 6.69 -1.30 -0.27
N VAL A 90 7.40 -1.32 0.85
CA VAL A 90 6.87 -1.76 2.14
C VAL A 90 6.76 -0.56 3.05
N LEU A 91 5.55 -0.32 3.54
CA LEU A 91 5.28 0.70 4.54
C LEU A 91 4.90 0.03 5.86
N GLU A 92 5.24 0.65 6.97
CA GLU A 92 4.91 0.20 8.32
C GLU A 92 4.01 1.21 9.01
N THR A 93 3.03 0.70 9.74
CA THR A 93 2.23 1.44 10.71
C THR A 93 2.33 0.72 12.04
N ASP A 94 1.88 1.35 13.12
CA ASP A 94 1.88 0.74 14.46
C ASP A 94 1.22 -0.66 14.51
N ASP A 95 0.25 -0.92 13.62
CA ASP A 95 -0.55 -2.15 13.64
C ASP A 95 -0.23 -3.15 12.50
N GLN A 96 0.41 -2.71 11.41
CA GLN A 96 0.55 -3.54 10.20
C GLN A 96 1.63 -3.06 9.22
N TYR A 97 2.13 -4.00 8.41
CA TYR A 97 2.85 -3.72 7.17
C TYR A 97 1.90 -3.57 5.98
N ARG A 98 2.26 -2.72 5.02
CA ARG A 98 1.54 -2.50 3.77
C ARG A 98 2.47 -2.72 2.59
N PHE A 99 2.06 -3.61 1.69
CA PHE A 99 2.73 -3.93 0.44
C PHE A 99 2.11 -3.08 -0.66
N VAL A 100 2.88 -2.15 -1.23
CA VAL A 100 2.39 -1.20 -2.23
C VAL A 100 3.09 -1.48 -3.56
N PHE A 101 2.30 -1.85 -4.57
CA PHE A 101 2.77 -2.03 -5.94
C PHE A 101 2.34 -0.84 -6.79
N GLU A 102 3.23 -0.39 -7.65
CA GLU A 102 2.95 0.57 -8.71
C GLU A 102 3.15 -0.14 -10.05
N VAL A 103 2.19 0.02 -10.95
CA VAL A 103 2.19 -0.55 -12.29
C VAL A 103 1.82 0.56 -13.26
N GLU A 104 2.36 0.53 -14.48
CA GLU A 104 2.14 1.57 -15.49
C GLU A 104 0.65 1.82 -15.73
N ASN A 105 -0.14 0.75 -15.82
CA ASN A 105 -1.57 0.84 -16.07
C ASN A 105 -2.38 -0.07 -15.11
N LEU A 106 -2.91 0.52 -14.03
CA LEU A 106 -3.82 -0.15 -13.10
C LEU A 106 -5.28 0.18 -13.42
N TYR A 107 -6.09 -0.84 -13.65
CA TYR A 107 -7.51 -0.69 -14.01
C TYR A 107 -8.31 -1.90 -13.53
N ASP A 108 -9.62 -1.87 -13.74
CA ASP A 108 -10.49 -3.04 -13.61
C ASP A 108 -11.19 -3.33 -14.95
N THR A 109 -11.15 -4.58 -15.36
CA THR A 109 -11.83 -5.10 -16.56
C THR A 109 -12.74 -6.31 -16.26
N PHE A 110 -12.55 -6.97 -15.11
CA PHE A 110 -13.23 -8.20 -14.71
C PHE A 110 -14.08 -8.05 -13.44
N GLY A 111 -14.32 -6.84 -12.95
CA GLY A 111 -15.22 -6.57 -11.82
C GLY A 111 -14.58 -6.73 -10.44
N GLY A 112 -13.25 -6.68 -10.36
CA GLY A 112 -12.50 -6.67 -9.10
C GLY A 112 -12.18 -5.25 -8.61
N LEU A 113 -11.41 -5.14 -7.53
CA LEU A 113 -10.80 -3.86 -7.14
C LEU A 113 -9.83 -3.35 -8.23
N PHE A 114 -9.18 -4.29 -8.91
CA PHE A 114 -8.36 -4.12 -10.10
C PHE A 114 -8.25 -5.48 -10.82
N SER A 115 -7.98 -5.48 -12.11
CA SER A 115 -7.77 -6.68 -12.91
C SER A 115 -7.21 -6.29 -14.29
N PRO A 116 -6.36 -7.10 -14.94
CA PRO A 116 -6.04 -8.53 -14.69
C PRO A 116 -4.88 -8.81 -13.72
N HIS A 117 -4.37 -7.80 -13.01
CA HIS A 117 -3.11 -7.88 -12.27
C HIS A 117 -3.10 -8.96 -11.16
N TYR A 118 -1.96 -9.62 -11.01
CA TYR A 118 -1.69 -10.56 -9.94
C TYR A 118 -0.25 -10.34 -9.43
N PHE A 119 -0.11 -9.76 -8.25
CA PHE A 119 1.17 -9.42 -7.65
C PHE A 119 1.63 -10.49 -6.68
N VAL A 120 2.94 -10.77 -6.64
CA VAL A 120 3.53 -11.78 -5.75
C VAL A 120 4.85 -11.28 -5.19
N VAL A 121 5.03 -11.43 -3.87
CA VAL A 121 6.28 -11.14 -3.18
C VAL A 121 6.67 -12.35 -2.35
N TYR A 122 7.93 -12.75 -2.48
CA TYR A 122 8.54 -13.82 -1.68
C TYR A 122 9.39 -13.17 -0.59
N LEU A 123 9.06 -13.47 0.67
CA LEU A 123 9.67 -12.90 1.85
C LEU A 123 10.64 -13.90 2.47
N ARG A 124 11.85 -13.43 2.72
CA ARG A 124 12.87 -14.15 3.46
C ARG A 124 12.90 -13.69 4.91
N ASP A 125 12.79 -14.64 5.81
CA ASP A 125 13.17 -14.49 7.21
C ASP A 125 14.61 -15.03 7.36
N PRO A 126 15.60 -14.17 7.62
CA PRO A 126 17.00 -14.58 7.70
C PRO A 126 17.32 -15.42 8.93
N ASP A 127 16.48 -15.37 9.96
CA ASP A 127 16.67 -16.10 11.23
C ASP A 127 15.92 -17.44 11.24
N ALA A 128 15.04 -17.68 10.27
CA ALA A 128 14.31 -18.93 10.11
C ALA A 128 15.14 -19.99 9.37
N ASP A 129 15.09 -21.22 9.89
CA ASP A 129 15.59 -22.41 9.20
C ASP A 129 14.65 -22.83 8.05
N GLY A 130 15.22 -23.48 7.03
CA GLY A 130 14.45 -24.04 5.92
C GLY A 130 14.04 -23.00 4.87
N GLY A 131 12.81 -23.13 4.36
CA GLY A 131 12.31 -22.34 3.23
C GLY A 131 12.53 -23.01 1.88
N ARG A 132 12.26 -22.25 0.81
CA ARG A 132 12.28 -22.75 -0.57
C ARG A 132 13.04 -21.80 -1.48
N THR A 133 13.77 -22.34 -2.45
CA THR A 133 14.49 -21.54 -3.48
C THR A 133 13.81 -21.57 -4.84
N THR A 134 12.59 -22.10 -4.90
CA THR A 134 11.76 -22.22 -6.11
C THR A 134 10.33 -21.76 -5.82
N GLN A 135 9.54 -21.51 -6.86
CA GLN A 135 8.09 -21.20 -6.76
C GLN A 135 7.25 -22.43 -6.40
N LEU A 136 6.01 -22.25 -5.89
CA LEU A 136 5.14 -23.32 -5.33
C LEU A 136 4.51 -24.30 -6.35
N ASN A 137 4.77 -24.14 -7.64
CA ASN A 137 4.14 -24.81 -8.79
C ASN A 137 2.65 -24.50 -8.99
N ASP A 138 2.14 -23.39 -8.43
CA ASP A 138 0.73 -22.99 -8.52
C ASP A 138 0.46 -21.87 -9.53
N LEU A 139 1.49 -21.09 -9.89
CA LEU A 139 1.37 -19.98 -10.85
C LEU A 139 1.83 -20.32 -12.27
N SER A 140 2.26 -21.57 -12.51
CA SER A 140 2.85 -21.99 -13.80
C SER A 140 4.02 -21.13 -14.28
N ILE A 141 4.74 -20.51 -13.35
CA ILE A 141 5.98 -19.76 -13.61
C ILE A 141 7.20 -20.61 -13.29
N THR A 142 8.35 -20.29 -13.89
CA THR A 142 9.64 -20.81 -13.44
C THR A 142 10.40 -19.67 -12.79
N ALA A 143 10.67 -19.78 -11.49
CA ALA A 143 11.46 -18.82 -10.73
C ALA A 143 12.42 -19.56 -9.81
N GLU A 144 13.69 -19.14 -9.84
CA GLU A 144 14.74 -19.60 -8.94
C GLU A 144 15.26 -18.42 -8.13
N PHE A 145 15.32 -18.60 -6.81
CA PHE A 145 15.73 -17.55 -5.89
C PHE A 145 17.15 -17.79 -5.40
N ALA A 146 17.95 -16.73 -5.36
CA ALA A 146 19.33 -16.78 -4.86
C ALA A 146 19.43 -17.15 -3.37
N SER A 147 18.33 -17.07 -2.62
CA SER A 147 18.24 -17.42 -1.21
C SER A 147 16.86 -18.00 -0.91
N PRO A 148 16.72 -18.85 0.12
CA PRO A 148 15.43 -19.41 0.49
C PRO A 148 14.48 -18.32 0.98
N TRP A 149 13.20 -18.45 0.62
CA TRP A 149 12.10 -17.67 1.17
C TRP A 149 11.24 -18.54 2.08
N GLN A 150 10.57 -17.93 3.05
CA GLN A 150 9.75 -18.59 4.07
C GLN A 150 8.27 -18.29 3.88
N TYR A 151 7.95 -17.10 3.37
CA TYR A 151 6.56 -16.67 3.18
C TYR A 151 6.36 -16.11 1.77
N ARG A 152 5.15 -16.24 1.24
CA ARG A 152 4.74 -15.59 -0.01
C ARG A 152 3.46 -14.80 0.24
N VAL A 153 3.49 -13.52 -0.11
CA VAL A 153 2.32 -12.66 -0.17
C VAL A 153 1.88 -12.58 -1.62
N ALA A 154 0.58 -12.76 -1.88
CA ALA A 154 0.00 -12.56 -3.21
C ALA A 154 -1.24 -11.67 -3.13
N ALA A 155 -1.45 -10.85 -4.16
CA ALA A 155 -2.58 -9.93 -4.22
C ALA A 155 -3.14 -9.83 -5.65
N SER A 156 -4.47 -9.88 -5.74
CA SER A 156 -5.26 -9.60 -6.94
C SER A 156 -6.43 -8.71 -6.56
N GLY A 157 -7.14 -8.13 -7.52
CA GLY A 157 -8.34 -7.36 -7.19
C GLY A 157 -9.53 -8.22 -6.73
N PHE A 158 -9.38 -9.53 -6.65
CA PHE A 158 -10.36 -10.45 -6.08
C PHE A 158 -9.99 -10.94 -4.66
N GLY A 159 -8.85 -10.51 -4.14
CA GLY A 159 -8.36 -10.91 -2.81
C GLY A 159 -6.86 -11.14 -2.79
N GLY A 160 -6.33 -11.45 -1.61
CA GLY A 160 -4.93 -11.77 -1.40
C GLY A 160 -4.75 -13.01 -0.51
N SER A 161 -3.52 -13.46 -0.41
CA SER A 161 -3.13 -14.58 0.44
C SER A 161 -1.73 -14.38 1.01
N VAL A 162 -1.50 -15.00 2.17
CA VAL A 162 -0.17 -15.22 2.72
C VAL A 162 -0.03 -16.72 2.95
N VAL A 163 1.05 -17.30 2.45
CA VAL A 163 1.35 -18.73 2.61
C VAL A 163 2.78 -18.94 3.07
N ASP A 164 3.04 -20.05 3.74
CA ASP A 164 4.39 -20.53 4.04
C ASP A 164 5.07 -21.19 2.82
N ALA A 165 6.31 -21.66 3.01
CA ALA A 165 7.12 -22.30 1.97
C ALA A 165 6.58 -23.64 1.45
N ASP A 166 5.64 -24.27 2.17
CA ASP A 166 4.93 -25.49 1.78
C ASP A 166 3.57 -25.19 1.12
N GLY A 167 3.15 -23.91 1.11
CA GLY A 167 1.90 -23.45 0.52
C GLY A 167 0.72 -23.46 1.50
N ASN A 168 0.94 -23.62 2.80
CA ASN A 168 -0.12 -23.54 3.80
C ASN A 168 -0.48 -22.07 4.07
N GLY A 169 -1.78 -21.76 4.16
CA GLY A 169 -2.26 -20.41 4.48
C GLY A 169 -2.00 -20.01 5.94
N LEU A 170 -1.70 -18.72 6.14
CA LEU A 170 -1.49 -18.08 7.45
C LEU A 170 -2.67 -17.18 7.87
#